data_AF-A0A090QBH8-F1
#
_entry.id   AF-A0A090QBH8-F1
#
_cell.length_a   1.000
_cell.length_b   1.000
_cell.length_c   1.000
_cell.angle_alpha   90.00
_cell.angle_beta   90.00
_cell.angle_gamma   90.00
#
_symmetry.space_group_name_H-M   'P 1'
#
loop_
_entity.id
_entity.type
_entity.pdbx_description
1 polymer ?
#
loop_
_entity_poly.entity_id
_entity_poly.type
_entity_poly.pdbx_seq_one_letter_code
_entity_poly.pdbx_strand_id
1 'polypeptide(L)'
;MEQYVSFSFLGRFIKGVFKAIAKIIGLFMFLLGATGLIALFFSLIGIGTAQLQSDDFMLLMNMSIPSNLSTWWIYLTAFFLIGIPFFIIAVLGLRLLVSNLASIGRTAKVIIGLLWVASVIGLCVIIATIGTSQAFDGNINSLEKFPVNKEKVFQLNMEDSTLEGYDNIYVNGSHFSIGEFDGAKEIRLMGIKTAIAATTDSVASINVKFKAKGSSIQEAKEKASQIEYNYVITDSIITLDDFFKINSGSLNNHKIEIIVNLPEGTKARMNDEFANHYRDYISNDAFSLGSNDSYTYQVKDGKAVCLDCPVVEESKDDIEKDEINSPSRSTDDNEWKYEDDEDEENKTSETTTIKTSIDLGPIEIETEESF
;
A
#
# COMPACT_ATOMS: atom_id res chain seq x y z
N MET A 1 61.50 -34.77 -40.78
CA MET A 1 60.69 -33.65 -41.32
C MET A 1 59.18 -33.98 -41.33
N GLU A 2 58.76 -35.25 -41.25
CA GLU A 2 57.34 -35.67 -41.29
C GLU A 2 56.54 -35.46 -39.99
N GLN A 3 57.14 -35.48 -38.80
CA GLN A 3 56.39 -35.27 -37.54
C GLN A 3 55.86 -33.83 -37.35
N TYR A 4 56.49 -32.83 -37.97
CA TYR A 4 56.03 -31.43 -37.91
C TYR A 4 54.79 -31.18 -38.79
N VAL A 5 54.58 -31.99 -39.83
CA VAL A 5 53.48 -31.82 -40.78
C VAL A 5 52.15 -32.26 -40.14
N SER A 6 52.16 -33.34 -39.36
CA SER A 6 50.95 -33.87 -38.69
C SER A 6 50.40 -32.95 -37.60
N PHE A 7 51.28 -32.30 -36.82
CA PHE A 7 50.85 -31.32 -35.81
C PHE A 7 50.26 -30.04 -36.45
N SER A 8 50.80 -29.63 -37.60
CA SER A 8 50.30 -28.47 -38.34
C SER A 8 48.93 -28.69 -38.97
N PHE A 9 48.58 -29.93 -39.32
CA PHE A 9 47.28 -30.30 -39.90
C PHE A 9 46.19 -30.35 -38.81
N LEU A 10 46.48 -30.99 -37.68
CA LEU A 10 45.56 -31.08 -36.54
C LEU A 10 45.26 -29.70 -35.94
N GLY A 11 46.27 -28.82 -35.87
CA GLY A 11 46.11 -27.43 -35.44
C GLY A 11 45.26 -26.57 -36.39
N ARG A 12 45.27 -26.83 -37.70
CA ARG A 12 44.39 -26.15 -38.66
C ARG A 12 42.95 -26.66 -38.57
N PHE A 13 42.77 -27.96 -38.41
CA PHE A 13 41.45 -28.58 -38.25
C PHE A 13 40.75 -28.10 -36.97
N ILE A 14 41.44 -28.14 -35.82
CA ILE A 14 40.89 -27.68 -34.53
C ILE A 14 40.51 -26.19 -34.59
N LYS A 15 41.36 -25.35 -35.21
CA LYS A 15 41.09 -23.92 -35.41
C LYS A 15 39.88 -23.67 -36.31
N GLY A 16 39.66 -24.53 -37.31
CA GLY A 16 38.48 -24.50 -38.17
C GLY A 16 37.19 -24.78 -37.40
N VAL A 17 37.18 -25.84 -36.58
CA VAL A 17 36.02 -26.22 -35.75
C VAL A 17 35.70 -25.14 -34.72
N PHE A 18 36.69 -24.64 -33.97
CA PHE A 18 36.47 -23.54 -33.02
C PHE A 18 35.95 -22.27 -33.70
N LYS A 19 36.43 -21.95 -34.90
CA LYS A 19 35.94 -20.80 -35.66
C LYS A 19 34.49 -21.00 -36.12
N ALA A 20 34.11 -22.22 -36.50
CA ALA A 20 32.73 -22.54 -36.86
C ALA A 20 31.78 -22.43 -35.66
N ILE A 21 32.17 -23.01 -34.52
CA ILE A 21 31.39 -22.91 -33.26
C ILE A 21 31.26 -21.44 -32.83
N ALA A 22 32.36 -20.68 -32.85
CA ALA A 22 32.35 -19.25 -32.55
C ALA A 22 31.35 -18.50 -33.46
N LYS A 23 31.35 -18.72 -34.77
CA LYS A 23 30.39 -18.06 -35.66
C LYS A 23 28.93 -18.40 -35.33
N ILE A 24 28.64 -19.64 -34.92
CA ILE A 24 27.29 -20.08 -34.55
C ILE A 24 26.82 -19.38 -33.27
N ILE A 25 27.63 -19.40 -32.20
CA ILE A 25 27.25 -18.70 -30.95
C ILE A 25 27.12 -17.20 -31.15
N GLY A 26 27.96 -16.62 -32.01
CA GLY A 26 27.90 -15.21 -32.36
C GLY A 26 26.59 -14.86 -33.06
N LEU A 27 26.10 -15.73 -33.95
CA LEU A 27 24.83 -15.55 -34.65
C LEU A 27 23.67 -15.53 -33.66
N PHE A 28 23.65 -16.47 -32.70
CA PHE A 28 22.63 -16.49 -31.65
C PHE A 28 22.68 -15.26 -30.75
N MET A 29 23.87 -14.84 -30.29
CA MET A 29 24.01 -13.61 -29.49
C MET A 29 23.57 -12.37 -30.26
N PHE A 30 23.96 -12.26 -31.53
CA PHE A 30 23.56 -11.14 -32.38
C PHE A 30 22.04 -11.08 -32.55
N LEU A 31 21.41 -12.22 -32.86
CA LEU A 31 19.97 -12.30 -33.06
C LEU A 31 19.20 -11.98 -31.77
N LEU A 32 19.63 -12.53 -30.63
CA LEU A 32 19.03 -12.22 -29.31
C LEU A 32 19.18 -10.73 -28.96
N GLY A 33 20.38 -10.18 -29.15
CA GLY A 33 20.68 -8.76 -28.91
C GLY A 33 19.81 -7.83 -29.76
N ALA A 34 19.74 -8.10 -31.07
CA ALA A 34 18.99 -7.30 -32.03
C ALA A 34 17.47 -7.41 -31.82
N THR A 35 16.94 -8.62 -31.65
CA THR A 35 15.51 -8.82 -31.39
C THR A 35 15.08 -8.20 -30.06
N GLY A 36 15.90 -8.31 -29.01
CA GLY A 36 15.65 -7.65 -27.73
C GLY A 36 15.60 -6.14 -27.86
N LEU A 37 16.54 -5.52 -28.60
CA LEU A 37 16.51 -4.07 -28.87
C LEU A 37 15.26 -3.64 -29.64
N ILE A 38 14.88 -4.41 -30.66
CA ILE A 38 13.67 -4.13 -31.46
C ILE A 38 12.42 -4.23 -30.57
N ALA A 39 12.30 -5.30 -29.78
CA ALA A 39 11.18 -5.49 -28.86
C ALA A 39 11.09 -4.35 -27.83
N LEU A 40 12.23 -3.94 -27.28
CA LEU A 40 12.30 -2.84 -26.30
C LEU A 40 11.88 -1.50 -26.94
N PHE A 41 12.32 -1.23 -28.16
CA PHE A 41 11.90 -0.03 -28.91
C PHE A 41 10.39 0.00 -29.16
N PHE A 42 9.80 -1.11 -29.62
CA PHE A 42 8.35 -1.22 -29.81
C PHE A 42 7.58 -1.17 -28.49
N SER A 43 8.13 -1.69 -27.39
CA SER A 43 7.53 -1.57 -26.06
C SER A 43 7.46 -0.12 -25.62
N LEU A 44 8.50 0.68 -25.86
CA LEU A 44 8.51 2.10 -25.50
C LEU A 44 7.44 2.88 -26.28
N ILE A 45 7.32 2.61 -27.58
CA ILE A 45 6.27 3.20 -28.42
C ILE A 45 4.89 2.72 -27.97
N GLY A 46 4.72 1.41 -27.74
CA GLY A 46 3.44 0.81 -27.37
C GLY A 46 2.88 1.40 -26.08
N ILE A 47 3.74 1.60 -25.07
CA ILE A 47 3.35 2.27 -23.82
C ILE A 47 3.00 3.74 -24.08
N GLY A 48 3.77 4.43 -24.93
CA GLY A 48 3.48 5.81 -25.32
C GLY A 48 2.16 5.98 -26.08
N THR A 49 1.81 5.04 -26.96
CA THR A 49 0.55 5.08 -27.73
C THR A 49 -0.65 4.59 -26.92
N ALA A 50 -0.44 3.69 -25.95
CA ALA A 50 -1.49 3.28 -25.01
C ALA A 50 -2.05 4.48 -24.21
N GLN A 51 -1.24 5.53 -24.02
CA GLN A 51 -1.68 6.80 -23.43
C GLN A 51 -2.81 7.49 -24.21
N LEU A 52 -2.96 7.18 -25.49
CA LEU A 52 -3.93 7.83 -26.38
C LEU A 52 -5.22 7.02 -26.55
N GLN A 53 -5.29 5.80 -26.02
CA GLN A 53 -6.31 4.83 -26.43
C GLN A 53 -7.06 4.15 -25.27
N SER A 54 -6.48 4.10 -24.07
CA SER A 54 -7.16 3.53 -22.88
C SER A 54 -6.94 4.40 -21.66
N ASP A 55 -8.01 5.01 -21.16
CA ASP A 55 -7.99 5.83 -19.93
C ASP A 55 -7.63 4.96 -18.71
N ASP A 56 -8.03 3.68 -18.71
CA ASP A 56 -7.91 2.73 -17.60
C ASP A 56 -6.47 2.42 -17.21
N PHE A 57 -5.62 2.10 -18.20
CA PHE A 57 -4.23 1.73 -17.94
C PHE A 57 -3.44 2.93 -17.39
N MET A 58 -3.72 4.12 -17.93
CA MET A 58 -3.08 5.35 -17.47
C MET A 58 -3.57 5.79 -16.11
N LEU A 59 -4.86 5.64 -15.83
CA LEU A 59 -5.45 5.87 -14.52
C LEU A 59 -4.80 4.96 -13.46
N LEU A 60 -4.66 3.66 -13.74
CA LEU A 60 -3.99 2.72 -12.83
C LEU A 60 -2.50 3.06 -12.61
N MET A 61 -1.78 3.43 -13.67
CA MET A 61 -0.36 3.79 -13.57
C MET A 61 -0.13 5.11 -12.84
N ASN A 62 -0.93 6.14 -13.15
CA ASN A 62 -0.85 7.45 -12.51
C ASN A 62 -1.25 7.39 -11.03
N MET A 63 -2.12 6.45 -10.67
CA MET A 63 -2.51 6.21 -9.29
C MET A 63 -1.58 5.26 -8.51
N SER A 64 -0.69 4.53 -9.19
CA SER A 64 0.29 3.66 -8.53
C SER A 64 1.63 4.35 -8.29
N ILE A 65 1.98 5.33 -9.14
CA ILE A 65 3.25 6.03 -9.07
C ILE A 65 3.07 7.33 -8.27
N PRO A 66 3.99 7.65 -7.33
CA PRO A 66 4.00 8.94 -6.65
C PRO A 66 4.00 10.12 -7.62
N SER A 67 3.19 11.15 -7.37
CA SER A 67 3.02 12.31 -8.26
C SER A 67 4.30 13.12 -8.51
N ASN A 68 5.29 13.01 -7.62
CA ASN A 68 6.60 13.64 -7.76
C ASN A 68 7.54 12.88 -8.71
N LEU A 69 7.19 11.66 -9.13
CA LEU A 69 7.94 10.87 -10.09
C LEU A 69 7.27 10.94 -11.46
N SER A 70 7.94 11.56 -12.42
CA SER A 70 7.43 11.58 -13.78
C SER A 70 7.66 10.23 -14.46
N THR A 71 6.59 9.64 -14.99
CA THR A 71 6.58 8.29 -15.57
C THR A 71 7.61 8.10 -16.69
N TRP A 72 7.93 9.16 -17.45
CA TRP A 72 8.93 9.08 -18.52
C TRP A 72 10.35 8.79 -18.02
N TRP A 73 10.71 9.24 -16.82
CA TRP A 73 12.03 8.93 -16.22
C TRP A 73 12.17 7.43 -15.95
N ILE A 74 11.08 6.78 -15.55
CA ILE A 74 11.04 5.33 -15.30
C ILE A 74 11.28 4.59 -16.61
N TYR A 75 10.58 4.97 -17.68
CA TYR A 75 10.74 4.35 -19.00
C TYR A 75 12.14 4.57 -19.58
N LEU A 76 12.67 5.78 -19.45
CA LEU A 76 14.03 6.11 -19.93
C LEU A 76 15.10 5.30 -19.18
N THR A 77 14.97 5.21 -17.86
CA THR A 77 15.91 4.46 -17.02
C THR A 77 15.87 2.97 -17.35
N ALA A 78 14.66 2.39 -17.46
CA ALA A 78 14.47 1.00 -17.86
C ALA A 78 15.04 0.73 -19.27
N PHE A 79 14.84 1.67 -20.21
CA PHE A 79 15.34 1.57 -21.58
C PHE A 79 16.85 1.44 -21.62
N PHE A 80 17.60 2.29 -20.91
CA PHE A 80 19.06 2.22 -20.91
C PHE A 80 19.59 1.06 -20.06
N LEU A 81 18.95 0.76 -18.93
CA LEU A 81 19.35 -0.32 -18.04
C LEU A 81 19.30 -1.69 -18.75
N ILE A 82 18.26 -1.94 -19.54
CA ILE A 82 18.05 -3.19 -20.28
C ILE A 82 18.69 -3.08 -21.69
N GLY A 83 18.47 -1.98 -22.39
CA GLY A 83 18.90 -1.80 -23.78
C GLY A 83 20.42 -1.82 -23.96
N ILE A 84 21.20 -1.24 -23.03
CA ILE A 84 22.66 -1.25 -23.13
C ILE A 84 23.24 -2.67 -23.05
N PRO A 85 22.86 -3.53 -22.09
CA PRO A 85 23.24 -4.94 -22.10
C PRO A 85 22.92 -5.67 -23.41
N PHE A 86 21.70 -5.52 -23.94
CA PHE A 86 21.32 -6.12 -25.23
C PHE A 86 22.16 -5.58 -26.40
N PHE A 87 22.47 -4.29 -26.39
CA PHE A 87 23.36 -3.67 -27.37
C PHE A 87 24.79 -4.24 -27.31
N ILE A 88 25.34 -4.41 -26.10
CA ILE A 88 26.66 -5.02 -25.91
C ILE A 88 26.66 -6.46 -26.42
N ILE A 89 25.63 -7.25 -26.10
CA ILE A 89 25.47 -8.63 -26.59
C ILE A 89 25.40 -8.66 -28.12
N ALA A 90 24.64 -7.76 -28.74
CA ALA A 90 24.53 -7.66 -30.21
C ALA A 90 25.89 -7.34 -30.85
N VAL A 91 26.60 -6.34 -30.34
CA VAL A 91 27.92 -5.94 -30.86
C VAL A 91 28.95 -7.06 -30.68
N LEU A 92 28.95 -7.75 -29.53
CA LEU A 92 29.83 -8.89 -29.28
C LEU A 92 29.52 -10.06 -30.22
N GLY A 93 28.24 -10.38 -30.42
CA GLY A 93 27.78 -11.37 -31.38
C GLY A 93 28.28 -11.04 -32.78
N LEU A 94 28.00 -9.84 -33.26
CA LEU A 94 28.42 -9.35 -34.59
C LEU A 94 29.94 -9.43 -34.78
N ARG A 95 30.72 -9.06 -33.75
CA ARG A 95 32.19 -9.16 -33.72
C ARG A 95 32.71 -10.59 -33.91
N LEU A 96 31.94 -11.58 -33.48
CA LEU A 96 32.28 -12.99 -33.61
C LEU A 96 31.97 -13.53 -35.02
N LEU A 97 30.96 -12.98 -35.72
CA LEU A 97 30.67 -13.33 -37.12
C LEU A 97 31.67 -12.70 -38.09
N VAL A 98 32.00 -11.41 -37.89
CA VAL A 98 32.83 -10.62 -38.81
C VAL A 98 34.15 -10.24 -38.14
N SER A 99 35.24 -10.83 -38.61
CA SER A 99 36.57 -10.62 -38.01
C SER A 99 37.16 -9.22 -38.22
N ASN A 100 36.59 -8.43 -39.15
CA ASN A 100 37.08 -7.10 -39.55
C ASN A 100 36.09 -5.97 -39.21
N LEU A 101 35.33 -6.09 -38.13
CA LEU A 101 34.50 -4.98 -37.67
C LEU A 101 35.36 -3.87 -37.08
N ALA A 102 35.09 -2.64 -37.51
CA ALA A 102 35.66 -1.46 -36.88
C ALA A 102 35.32 -1.49 -35.39
N SER A 103 36.36 -1.42 -34.55
CA SER A 103 36.13 -1.40 -33.11
C SER A 103 35.44 -0.09 -32.75
N ILE A 104 34.38 -0.18 -31.94
CA ILE A 104 33.82 0.98 -31.26
C ILE A 104 34.95 1.75 -30.54
N GLY A 105 35.00 3.07 -30.77
CA GLY A 105 36.02 3.94 -30.21
C GLY A 105 36.07 3.87 -28.69
N ARG A 106 37.24 4.09 -28.10
CA ARG A 106 37.40 4.04 -26.63
C ARG A 106 36.42 4.99 -25.92
N THR A 107 36.23 6.19 -26.47
CA THR A 107 35.28 7.20 -25.99
C THR A 107 33.86 6.65 -25.91
N ALA A 108 33.37 6.00 -26.98
CA ALA A 108 32.02 5.45 -27.01
C ALA A 108 31.82 4.33 -25.97
N LYS A 109 32.83 3.48 -25.71
CA LYS A 109 32.74 2.45 -24.65
C LYS A 109 32.58 3.08 -23.27
N VAL A 110 33.36 4.12 -23.00
CA VAL A 110 33.32 4.83 -21.72
C VAL A 110 31.96 5.50 -21.54
N ILE A 111 31.45 6.18 -22.58
CA ILE A 111 30.12 6.83 -22.53
C ILE A 111 29.01 5.80 -22.29
N ILE A 112 29.00 4.69 -23.02
CA ILE A 112 27.99 3.63 -22.85
C ILE A 112 28.05 3.04 -21.43
N GLY A 113 29.26 2.80 -20.90
CA GLY A 113 29.44 2.31 -19.54
C GLY A 113 28.93 3.31 -18.49
N LEU A 114 29.28 4.58 -18.64
CA LEU A 114 28.83 5.63 -17.73
C LEU A 114 27.31 5.80 -17.76
N LEU A 115 26.71 5.75 -18.95
CA LEU A 115 25.26 5.84 -19.14
C LEU A 115 24.53 4.66 -18.46
N TRP A 116 25.10 3.46 -18.55
CA TRP A 116 24.54 2.29 -17.86
C TRP A 116 24.62 2.42 -16.33
N VAL A 117 25.76 2.87 -15.79
CA VAL A 117 25.92 3.13 -14.36
C VAL A 117 24.94 4.22 -13.89
N ALA A 118 24.77 5.30 -14.66
CA ALA A 118 23.77 6.33 -14.37
C ALA A 118 22.35 5.77 -14.34
N SER A 119 22.03 4.80 -15.21
CA SER A 119 20.73 4.12 -15.23
C SER A 119 20.51 3.25 -13.99
N VAL A 120 21.56 2.57 -13.50
CA VAL A 120 21.50 1.81 -12.24
C VAL A 120 21.22 2.75 -11.05
N ILE A 121 21.94 3.88 -10.98
CA ILE A 121 21.72 4.87 -9.93
C ILE A 121 20.30 5.44 -10.01
N GLY A 122 19.83 5.79 -11.21
CA GLY A 122 18.47 6.26 -11.45
C GLY A 122 17.42 5.27 -10.97
N LEU A 123 17.61 3.97 -11.24
CA LEU A 123 16.71 2.92 -10.74
C LEU A 123 16.69 2.88 -9.21
N CYS A 124 17.85 2.95 -8.55
CA CYS A 124 17.93 2.99 -7.09
C CYS A 124 17.16 4.19 -6.51
N VAL A 125 17.30 5.38 -7.12
CA VAL A 125 16.58 6.59 -6.70
C VAL A 125 15.07 6.43 -6.88
N ILE A 126 14.62 5.86 -8.01
CA ILE A 126 13.20 5.60 -8.26
C ILE A 126 12.64 4.65 -7.20
N ILE A 127 13.32 3.53 -6.95
CA ILE A 127 12.89 2.54 -5.95
C ILE A 127 12.84 3.17 -4.55
N ALA A 128 13.87 3.92 -4.16
CA ALA A 128 13.91 4.61 -2.87
C ALA A 128 12.76 5.62 -2.75
N THR A 129 12.50 6.41 -3.79
CA THR A 129 11.43 7.42 -3.79
C THR A 129 10.05 6.78 -3.65
N ILE A 130 9.78 5.67 -4.37
CA ILE A 130 8.54 4.90 -4.24
C ILE A 130 8.44 4.30 -2.82
N GLY A 131 9.55 3.83 -2.26
CA GLY A 131 9.58 3.31 -0.89
C GLY A 131 9.26 4.38 0.17
N THR A 132 9.80 5.60 -0.01
CA THR A 132 9.62 6.69 0.95
C THR A 132 8.34 7.50 0.75
N SER A 133 7.64 7.36 -0.38
CA SER A 133 6.44 8.16 -0.67
C SER A 133 5.24 7.83 0.23
N GLN A 134 5.33 6.78 1.02
CA GLN A 134 4.29 6.33 1.97
C GLN A 134 4.81 6.25 3.42
N ALA A 135 5.89 6.97 3.73
CA ALA A 135 6.57 6.89 5.02
C ALA A 135 5.76 7.49 6.19
N PHE A 136 4.86 8.45 5.91
CA PHE A 136 4.10 9.15 6.94
C PHE A 136 2.60 8.97 6.77
N ASP A 137 1.91 8.84 7.90
CA ASP A 137 0.45 8.81 7.98
C ASP A 137 -0.10 10.22 8.29
N GLY A 138 -1.12 10.63 7.55
CA GLY A 138 -1.85 11.88 7.73
C GLY A 138 -3.32 11.59 7.99
N ASN A 139 -3.89 12.29 8.98
CA ASN A 139 -5.28 12.11 9.39
C ASN A 139 -6.01 13.44 9.38
N ILE A 140 -7.24 13.44 8.88
CA ILE A 140 -8.21 14.52 9.02
C ILE A 140 -9.48 13.95 9.63
N ASN A 141 -10.03 14.65 10.61
CA ASN A 141 -11.25 14.22 11.30
C ASN A 141 -12.38 15.19 10.97
N SER A 142 -13.55 14.67 10.65
CA SER A 142 -14.81 15.41 10.59
C SER A 142 -15.71 14.94 11.73
N LEU A 143 -16.22 15.87 12.54
CA LEU A 143 -17.12 15.58 13.64
C LEU A 143 -18.45 16.29 13.42
N GLU A 144 -19.52 15.52 13.31
CA GLU A 144 -20.89 16.03 13.23
C GLU A 144 -21.72 15.52 14.40
N LYS A 145 -22.51 16.40 15.02
CA LYS A 145 -23.40 16.07 16.15
C LYS A 145 -24.85 16.06 15.68
N PHE A 146 -25.64 15.10 16.14
CA PHE A 146 -27.04 14.97 15.77
C PHE A 146 -27.90 14.48 16.95
N PRO A 147 -29.17 14.91 17.04
CA PRO A 147 -30.08 14.45 18.08
C PRO A 147 -30.47 12.98 17.84
N VAL A 148 -30.66 12.23 18.93
CA VAL A 148 -31.13 10.83 18.87
C VAL A 148 -32.33 10.65 19.79
N ASN A 149 -33.38 10.04 19.25
CA ASN A 149 -34.55 9.67 20.03
C ASN A 149 -34.32 8.30 20.71
N LYS A 150 -34.19 8.32 22.05
CA LYS A 150 -33.94 7.12 22.87
C LYS A 150 -35.12 6.15 22.96
N GLU A 151 -36.33 6.58 22.57
CA GLU A 151 -37.52 5.73 22.56
C GLU A 151 -37.52 4.78 21.36
N LYS A 152 -36.91 5.19 20.25
CA LYS A 152 -36.76 4.40 19.03
C LYS A 152 -35.46 3.63 19.02
N VAL A 153 -35.41 2.57 18.21
CA VAL A 153 -34.15 1.88 17.90
C VAL A 153 -33.44 2.66 16.80
N PHE A 154 -32.23 3.09 17.07
CA PHE A 154 -31.34 3.76 16.12
C PHE A 154 -30.72 2.72 15.18
N GLN A 155 -30.92 2.88 13.88
CA GLN A 155 -30.38 1.96 12.88
C GLN A 155 -29.04 2.44 12.36
N LEU A 156 -28.05 1.56 12.40
CA LEU A 156 -26.70 1.74 11.86
C LEU A 156 -26.61 0.92 10.57
N ASN A 157 -26.85 1.57 9.45
CA ASN A 157 -26.90 0.90 8.15
C ASN A 157 -25.68 1.28 7.32
N MET A 158 -25.21 0.32 6.53
CA MET A 158 -24.31 0.54 5.41
C MET A 158 -24.99 0.02 4.14
N GLU A 159 -24.95 0.82 3.08
CA GLU A 159 -25.51 0.47 1.77
C GLU A 159 -24.51 -0.38 0.99
N ASP A 160 -24.89 -1.58 0.58
CA ASP A 160 -24.08 -2.42 -0.31
C ASP A 160 -24.28 -1.94 -1.75
N SER A 161 -23.48 -0.96 -2.15
CA SER A 161 -23.54 -0.35 -3.47
C SER A 161 -22.36 -0.76 -4.35
N THR A 162 -21.32 -1.36 -3.77
CA THR A 162 -20.11 -1.74 -4.50
C THR A 162 -20.27 -3.06 -5.28
N LEU A 163 -21.25 -3.88 -4.92
CA LEU A 163 -21.56 -5.15 -5.60
C LEU A 163 -22.70 -5.05 -6.62
N GLU A 164 -23.41 -3.92 -6.70
CA GLU A 164 -24.46 -3.68 -7.70
C GLU A 164 -23.86 -3.31 -9.07
N GLY A 165 -23.25 -4.27 -9.75
CA GLY A 165 -22.72 -4.09 -11.11
C GLY A 165 -22.10 -5.37 -11.68
N TYR A 166 -22.67 -5.91 -12.76
CA TYR A 166 -22.24 -7.17 -13.39
C TYR A 166 -20.84 -7.12 -14.05
N ASP A 167 -20.21 -5.95 -14.16
CA ASP A 167 -18.93 -5.72 -14.85
C ASP A 167 -17.82 -5.12 -13.95
N ASN A 168 -17.91 -5.31 -12.63
CA ASN A 168 -16.91 -4.79 -11.71
C ASN A 168 -15.62 -5.62 -11.75
N ILE A 169 -14.50 -5.00 -12.10
CA ILE A 169 -13.18 -5.63 -11.98
C ILE A 169 -12.75 -5.52 -10.51
N TYR A 170 -12.95 -6.60 -9.76
CA TYR A 170 -12.33 -6.75 -8.45
C TYR A 170 -10.89 -7.26 -8.63
N VAL A 171 -9.91 -6.37 -8.47
CA VAL A 171 -8.51 -6.79 -8.46
C VAL A 171 -8.22 -7.38 -7.08
N ASN A 172 -8.20 -8.71 -7.01
CA ASN A 172 -8.03 -9.46 -5.77
C ASN A 172 -6.79 -8.99 -4.99
N GLY A 173 -6.97 -8.59 -3.73
CA GLY A 173 -5.92 -8.01 -2.87
C GLY A 173 -5.72 -6.50 -2.98
N SER A 174 -6.44 -5.83 -3.88
CA SER A 174 -6.51 -4.37 -3.92
C SER A 174 -7.86 -3.92 -3.37
N HIS A 175 -7.86 -3.01 -2.40
CA HIS A 175 -9.08 -2.52 -1.74
C HIS A 175 -9.85 -1.51 -2.61
N PHE A 176 -9.97 -1.75 -3.93
CA PHE A 176 -10.68 -0.87 -4.86
C PHE A 176 -11.43 -1.65 -5.94
N SER A 177 -12.50 -1.05 -6.46
CA SER A 177 -13.22 -1.49 -7.66
C SER A 177 -13.25 -0.37 -8.70
N ILE A 178 -13.22 -0.77 -9.97
CA ILE A 178 -13.40 0.13 -11.12
C ILE A 178 -14.59 -0.38 -11.89
N GLY A 179 -15.54 0.51 -12.15
CA GLY A 179 -16.77 0.21 -12.85
C GLY A 179 -17.34 1.44 -13.53
N GLU A 180 -18.35 1.23 -14.36
CA GLU A 180 -19.20 2.29 -14.86
C GLU A 180 -20.42 2.38 -13.95
N PHE A 181 -20.54 3.48 -13.23
CA PHE A 181 -21.61 3.74 -12.29
C PHE A 181 -22.37 4.99 -12.77
N ASP A 182 -23.69 4.84 -12.98
CA ASP A 182 -24.55 5.91 -13.51
C ASP A 182 -24.04 6.54 -14.84
N GLY A 183 -23.46 5.71 -15.72
CA GLY A 183 -22.92 6.13 -17.02
C GLY A 183 -21.59 6.89 -16.94
N ALA A 184 -20.97 6.96 -15.76
CA ALA A 184 -19.64 7.53 -15.55
C ALA A 184 -18.68 6.45 -15.03
N LYS A 185 -17.46 6.44 -15.56
CA LYS A 185 -16.41 5.57 -15.04
C LYS A 185 -15.92 6.12 -13.70
N GLU A 186 -16.07 5.35 -12.63
CA GLU A 186 -15.63 5.77 -11.29
C GLU A 186 -14.76 4.70 -10.64
N ILE A 187 -13.91 5.14 -9.71
CA ILE A 187 -13.14 4.26 -8.83
C ILE A 187 -13.70 4.38 -7.43
N ARG A 188 -14.03 3.22 -6.86
CA ARG A 188 -14.58 3.10 -5.52
C ARG A 188 -13.59 2.37 -4.63
N LEU A 189 -13.23 2.97 -3.51
CA LEU A 189 -12.28 2.42 -2.54
C LEU A 189 -13.05 1.82 -1.36
N MET A 190 -12.72 0.58 -0.99
CA MET A 190 -13.41 -0.22 0.03
C MET A 190 -12.67 -0.21 1.38
N GLY A 191 -11.77 0.76 1.59
CA GLY A 191 -10.94 0.86 2.79
C GLY A 191 -11.67 1.42 4.02
N ILE A 192 -12.95 1.06 4.23
CA ILE A 192 -13.79 1.61 5.31
C ILE A 192 -13.76 0.67 6.51
N LYS A 193 -13.74 1.25 7.71
CA LYS A 193 -13.94 0.53 8.96
C LYS A 193 -14.87 1.32 9.85
N THR A 194 -15.79 0.65 10.52
CA THR A 194 -16.78 1.28 11.39
C THR A 194 -16.56 0.84 12.83
N ALA A 195 -16.95 1.71 13.76
CA ALA A 195 -16.96 1.43 15.18
C ALA A 195 -18.07 2.22 15.87
N ILE A 196 -18.43 1.77 17.06
CA ILE A 196 -19.46 2.38 17.88
C ILE A 196 -18.84 2.62 19.25
N ALA A 197 -19.02 3.82 19.77
CA ALA A 197 -18.50 4.24 21.07
C ALA A 197 -19.62 4.84 21.91
N ALA A 198 -19.44 4.87 23.23
CA ALA A 198 -20.32 5.64 24.10
C ALA A 198 -19.87 7.11 24.16
N THR A 199 -20.83 8.01 24.33
CA THR A 199 -20.53 9.40 24.69
C THR A 199 -21.28 9.81 25.96
N THR A 200 -20.63 10.68 26.74
CA THR A 200 -21.23 11.36 27.89
C THR A 200 -22.11 12.55 27.47
N ASP A 201 -22.03 12.97 26.21
CA ASP A 201 -22.87 14.04 25.68
C ASP A 201 -24.34 13.61 25.62
N SER A 202 -25.26 14.58 25.61
CA SER A 202 -26.70 14.32 25.49
C SER A 202 -27.15 13.99 24.06
N VAL A 203 -26.28 14.24 23.08
CA VAL A 203 -26.50 14.04 21.64
C VAL A 203 -25.50 13.04 21.09
N ALA A 204 -25.85 12.36 20.00
CA ALA A 204 -24.93 11.49 19.31
C ALA A 204 -23.99 12.28 18.41
N SER A 205 -22.91 11.64 17.99
CA SER A 205 -22.00 12.20 16.99
C SER A 205 -21.44 11.14 16.07
N ILE A 206 -21.10 11.54 14.85
CA ILE A 206 -20.30 10.75 13.93
C ILE A 206 -18.93 11.42 13.78
N ASN A 207 -17.88 10.65 14.00
CA ASN A 207 -16.50 11.06 13.77
C ASN A 207 -15.95 10.26 12.59
N VAL A 208 -15.75 10.94 11.45
CA VAL A 208 -15.18 10.36 10.23
C VAL A 208 -13.70 10.74 10.18
N LYS A 209 -12.83 9.76 10.34
CA LYS A 209 -11.37 9.92 10.29
C LYS A 209 -10.86 9.44 8.94
N PHE A 210 -10.52 10.40 8.10
CA PHE A 210 -9.86 10.21 6.81
C PHE A 210 -8.37 9.99 7.03
N LYS A 211 -7.84 8.86 6.55
CA LYS A 211 -6.42 8.49 6.67
C LYS A 211 -5.81 8.31 5.29
N ALA A 212 -4.67 8.96 5.07
CA ALA A 212 -3.88 8.82 3.86
C ALA A 212 -2.39 8.76 4.18
N LYS A 213 -1.60 8.28 3.21
CA LYS A 213 -0.13 8.22 3.31
C LYS A 213 0.56 9.22 2.38
N GLY A 214 1.70 9.73 2.82
CA GLY A 214 2.51 10.67 2.05
C GLY A 214 4.00 10.58 2.36
N SER A 215 4.80 11.30 1.57
CA SER A 215 6.24 11.48 1.80
C SER A 215 6.54 12.43 2.96
N SER A 216 5.53 13.19 3.40
CA SER A 216 5.54 14.02 4.60
C SER A 216 4.17 13.98 5.28
N ILE A 217 4.10 14.38 6.56
CA ILE A 217 2.83 14.50 7.29
C ILE A 217 1.89 15.51 6.60
N GLN A 218 2.44 16.60 6.08
CA GLN A 218 1.64 17.65 5.42
C GLN A 218 1.02 17.13 4.12
N GLU A 219 1.81 16.48 3.26
CA GLU A 219 1.31 15.86 2.03
C GLU A 219 0.28 14.77 2.34
N ALA A 220 0.51 13.98 3.39
CA ALA A 220 -0.43 12.94 3.81
C ALA A 220 -1.78 13.54 4.26
N LYS A 221 -1.77 14.68 4.97
CA LYS A 221 -3.00 15.41 5.33
C LYS A 221 -3.69 16.00 4.10
N GLU A 222 -2.95 16.59 3.18
CA GLU A 222 -3.50 17.12 1.93
C GLU A 222 -4.19 16.01 1.13
N LYS A 223 -3.58 14.83 1.01
CA LYS A 223 -4.23 13.66 0.40
C LYS A 223 -5.47 13.20 1.17
N ALA A 224 -5.41 13.17 2.51
CA ALA A 224 -6.58 12.81 3.32
C ALA A 224 -7.74 13.79 3.11
N SER A 225 -7.46 15.07 2.80
CA SER A 225 -8.49 16.09 2.54
C SER A 225 -9.19 15.93 1.19
N GLN A 226 -8.60 15.15 0.28
CA GLN A 226 -9.14 14.87 -1.06
C GLN A 226 -10.02 13.61 -1.08
N ILE A 227 -10.18 12.94 0.07
CA ILE A 227 -11.08 11.82 0.22
C ILE A 227 -12.51 12.35 0.33
N GLU A 228 -13.37 11.90 -0.57
CA GLU A 228 -14.78 12.24 -0.62
C GLU A 228 -15.60 11.04 -0.15
N TYR A 229 -16.42 11.24 0.88
CA TYR A 229 -17.24 10.21 1.50
C TYR A 229 -18.61 10.79 1.88
N ASN A 230 -19.67 10.07 1.56
CA ASN A 230 -21.03 10.48 1.86
C ASN A 230 -21.66 9.57 2.91
N TYR A 231 -22.59 10.15 3.65
CA TYR A 231 -23.49 9.44 4.55
C TYR A 231 -24.75 10.27 4.73
N VAL A 232 -25.85 9.61 5.07
CA VAL A 232 -27.14 10.26 5.31
C VAL A 232 -27.60 9.98 6.73
N ILE A 233 -27.92 11.04 7.46
CA ILE A 233 -28.51 10.95 8.80
C ILE A 233 -29.96 11.40 8.72
N THR A 234 -30.87 10.54 9.17
CA THR A 234 -32.27 10.85 9.40
C THR A 234 -32.61 10.59 10.88
N ASP A 235 -33.80 10.99 11.34
CA ASP A 235 -34.22 10.98 12.75
C ASP A 235 -33.78 9.78 13.60
N SER A 236 -33.73 8.56 13.05
CA SER A 236 -33.32 7.36 13.78
C SER A 236 -32.52 6.37 12.93
N ILE A 237 -31.96 6.82 11.81
CA ILE A 237 -31.21 5.96 10.88
C ILE A 237 -30.00 6.74 10.39
N ILE A 238 -28.83 6.12 10.46
CA ILE A 238 -27.67 6.53 9.69
C ILE A 238 -27.41 5.49 8.60
N THR A 239 -27.24 5.97 7.37
CA THR A 239 -26.86 5.15 6.22
C THR A 239 -25.49 5.62 5.74
N LEU A 240 -24.54 4.69 5.78
CA LEU A 240 -23.16 4.86 5.35
C LEU A 240 -22.97 4.27 3.95
N ASP A 241 -22.20 4.93 3.10
CA ASP A 241 -21.74 4.31 1.85
C ASP A 241 -20.68 3.23 2.18
N ASP A 242 -20.66 2.12 1.43
CA ASP A 242 -19.64 1.07 1.54
C ASP A 242 -18.34 1.39 0.77
N PHE A 243 -18.28 2.55 0.11
CA PHE A 243 -17.11 3.02 -0.61
C PHE A 243 -16.82 4.50 -0.37
N PHE A 244 -15.61 4.92 -0.73
CA PHE A 244 -15.24 6.32 -0.84
C PHE A 244 -14.52 6.61 -2.16
N LYS A 245 -14.50 7.89 -2.54
CA LYS A 245 -13.85 8.36 -3.76
C LYS A 245 -12.63 9.20 -3.40
N ILE A 246 -11.68 9.25 -4.32
CA ILE A 246 -10.57 10.20 -4.28
C ILE A 246 -10.58 11.04 -5.55
N ASN A 247 -10.45 12.35 -5.39
CA ASN A 247 -10.45 13.26 -6.53
C ASN A 247 -9.11 13.21 -7.29
N SER A 248 -8.00 13.05 -6.56
CA SER A 248 -6.67 12.97 -7.14
C SER A 248 -5.69 12.20 -6.25
N GLY A 249 -4.64 11.63 -6.85
CA GLY A 249 -3.54 11.02 -6.11
C GLY A 249 -3.49 9.50 -6.23
N SER A 250 -2.66 8.88 -5.39
CA SER A 250 -2.45 7.44 -5.44
C SER A 250 -3.66 6.68 -4.89
N LEU A 251 -3.99 5.50 -5.43
CA LEU A 251 -5.07 4.63 -4.89
C LEU A 251 -4.67 3.86 -3.62
N ASN A 252 -3.38 3.88 -3.27
CA ASN A 252 -2.85 2.95 -2.29
C ASN A 252 -2.98 3.50 -0.86
N ASN A 253 -3.43 2.63 0.05
CA ASN A 253 -3.41 2.81 1.50
C ASN A 253 -4.25 3.95 2.08
N HIS A 254 -5.22 4.48 1.34
CA HIS A 254 -6.26 5.33 1.93
C HIS A 254 -7.24 4.50 2.73
N LYS A 255 -7.67 5.01 3.88
CA LYS A 255 -8.63 4.36 4.77
C LYS A 255 -9.54 5.39 5.39
N ILE A 256 -10.77 5.00 5.66
CA ILE A 256 -11.70 5.79 6.48
C ILE A 256 -12.03 4.96 7.72
N GLU A 257 -11.95 5.60 8.89
CA GLU A 257 -12.46 5.04 10.13
C GLU A 257 -13.64 5.90 10.61
N ILE A 258 -14.80 5.27 10.78
CA ILE A 258 -16.04 5.93 11.16
C ILE A 258 -16.40 5.48 12.56
N ILE A 259 -16.51 6.42 13.48
CA ILE A 259 -16.90 6.14 14.87
C ILE A 259 -18.23 6.84 15.13
N VAL A 260 -19.28 6.07 15.38
CA VAL A 260 -20.58 6.59 15.79
C VAL A 260 -20.65 6.56 17.32
N ASN A 261 -20.66 7.73 17.93
CA ASN A 261 -20.75 7.90 19.37
C ASN A 261 -22.22 8.04 19.78
N LEU A 262 -22.70 7.13 20.62
CA LEU A 262 -24.10 7.07 21.05
C LEU A 262 -24.24 7.46 22.53
N PRO A 263 -25.22 8.32 22.89
CA PRO A 263 -25.41 8.74 24.26
C PRO A 263 -26.06 7.63 25.09
N GLU A 264 -25.93 7.73 26.41
CA GLU A 264 -26.49 6.76 27.34
C GLU A 264 -28.00 6.54 27.17
N GLY A 265 -28.44 5.28 27.26
CA GLY A 265 -29.83 4.85 27.10
C GLY A 265 -30.27 4.63 25.67
N THR A 266 -29.46 4.99 24.67
CA THR A 266 -29.76 4.77 23.24
C THR A 266 -29.84 3.28 22.94
N LYS A 267 -30.89 2.86 22.23
CA LYS A 267 -31.00 1.52 21.65
C LYS A 267 -30.51 1.59 20.21
N ALA A 268 -29.61 0.71 19.80
CA ALA A 268 -29.07 0.65 18.46
C ALA A 268 -29.07 -0.77 17.92
N ARG A 269 -29.21 -0.87 16.59
CA ARG A 269 -29.10 -2.11 15.82
C ARG A 269 -28.39 -1.81 14.51
N MET A 270 -27.60 -2.75 14.02
CA MET A 270 -26.88 -2.61 12.75
C MET A 270 -27.44 -3.56 11.69
N ASN A 271 -27.16 -3.30 10.42
CA ASN A 271 -27.37 -4.28 9.36
C ASN A 271 -26.10 -5.12 9.13
N ASP A 272 -26.25 -6.19 8.36
CA ASP A 272 -25.19 -7.16 8.05
C ASP A 272 -23.96 -6.47 7.45
N GLU A 273 -24.18 -5.49 6.57
CA GLU A 273 -23.09 -4.78 5.89
C GLU A 273 -22.28 -3.88 6.83
N PHE A 274 -22.96 -3.19 7.76
CA PHE A 274 -22.28 -2.45 8.81
C PHE A 274 -21.50 -3.39 9.74
N ALA A 275 -22.06 -4.57 10.06
CA ALA A 275 -21.40 -5.59 10.89
C ALA A 275 -20.13 -6.15 10.22
N ASN A 276 -20.14 -6.35 8.90
CA ASN A 276 -18.96 -6.77 8.12
C ASN A 276 -17.78 -5.79 8.25
N HIS A 277 -18.09 -4.51 8.35
CA HIS A 277 -17.13 -3.41 8.47
C HIS A 277 -16.77 -3.03 9.91
N TYR A 278 -17.48 -3.60 10.90
CA TYR A 278 -17.33 -3.28 12.31
C TYR A 278 -16.01 -3.78 12.89
N ARG A 279 -15.27 -2.90 13.57
CA ARG A 279 -14.00 -3.21 14.22
C ARG A 279 -13.96 -2.56 15.61
N ASP A 280 -14.11 -3.39 16.64
CA ASP A 280 -14.12 -3.00 18.04
C ASP A 280 -12.84 -2.25 18.47
N TYR A 281 -11.67 -2.66 17.99
CA TYR A 281 -10.38 -2.04 18.37
C TYR A 281 -10.21 -0.56 17.97
N ILE A 282 -11.07 -0.01 17.09
CA ILE A 282 -10.96 1.37 16.60
C ILE A 282 -11.47 2.38 17.63
N SER A 283 -12.61 2.06 18.25
CA SER A 283 -13.10 2.77 19.41
C SER A 283 -12.40 2.15 20.61
N ASN A 284 -11.63 2.90 21.39
CA ASN A 284 -11.00 2.45 22.63
C ASN A 284 -12.01 2.02 23.74
N ASP A 285 -13.26 1.74 23.36
CA ASP A 285 -14.40 1.38 24.18
C ASP A 285 -14.74 -0.10 24.04
N ALA A 286 -15.21 -0.69 25.14
CA ALA A 286 -15.65 -2.08 25.23
C ALA A 286 -17.06 -2.29 24.64
N PHE A 287 -17.37 -1.65 23.51
CA PHE A 287 -18.49 -2.07 22.67
C PHE A 287 -18.01 -3.28 21.88
N SER A 288 -18.41 -4.48 22.30
CA SER A 288 -18.28 -5.67 21.47
C SER A 288 -19.70 -6.17 21.23
N LEU A 289 -20.26 -5.84 20.07
CA LEU A 289 -21.63 -6.25 19.70
C LEU A 289 -21.69 -7.72 19.26
N GLY A 290 -20.74 -8.55 19.69
CA GLY A 290 -20.60 -9.92 19.20
C GLY A 290 -20.54 -9.96 17.67
N SER A 291 -20.82 -11.13 17.09
CA SER A 291 -20.77 -11.34 15.65
C SER A 291 -22.14 -11.30 14.97
N ASN A 292 -23.15 -10.63 15.56
CA ASN A 292 -24.53 -10.75 15.07
C ASN A 292 -25.21 -9.38 14.87
N ASP A 293 -25.57 -9.12 13.61
CA ASP A 293 -26.34 -7.97 13.08
C ASP A 293 -27.81 -7.95 13.52
N SER A 294 -28.37 -9.08 13.94
CA SER A 294 -29.79 -9.20 14.24
C SER A 294 -30.20 -8.68 15.62
N TYR A 295 -29.23 -8.41 16.51
CA TYR A 295 -29.50 -8.03 17.90
C TYR A 295 -29.54 -6.51 18.13
N THR A 296 -30.31 -6.14 19.15
CA THR A 296 -30.49 -4.77 19.63
C THR A 296 -29.68 -4.54 20.89
N TYR A 297 -28.81 -3.55 20.86
CA TYR A 297 -27.95 -3.18 21.98
C TYR A 297 -28.40 -1.87 22.59
N GLN A 298 -28.30 -1.76 23.91
CA GLN A 298 -28.51 -0.51 24.62
C GLN A 298 -27.22 -0.02 25.26
N VAL A 299 -26.92 1.26 25.09
CA VAL A 299 -25.81 1.93 25.79
C VAL A 299 -26.16 2.07 27.27
N LYS A 300 -25.39 1.42 28.15
CA LYS A 300 -25.49 1.57 29.62
C LYS A 300 -24.10 1.60 30.22
N ASP A 301 -23.84 2.56 31.12
CA ASP A 301 -22.56 2.67 31.84
C ASP A 301 -21.31 2.60 30.93
N GLY A 302 -21.40 3.21 29.74
CA GLY A 302 -20.32 3.20 28.75
C GLY A 302 -20.10 1.87 28.02
N LYS A 303 -21.03 0.90 28.13
CA LYS A 303 -20.96 -0.41 27.47
C LYS A 303 -22.21 -0.69 26.63
N ALA A 304 -22.07 -1.58 25.65
CA ALA A 304 -23.20 -2.17 24.95
C ALA A 304 -23.79 -3.34 25.76
N VAL A 305 -25.06 -3.24 26.12
CA VAL A 305 -25.83 -4.33 26.74
C VAL A 305 -26.83 -4.85 25.73
N CYS A 306 -26.71 -6.12 25.34
CA CYS A 306 -27.65 -6.77 24.43
C CYS A 306 -29.01 -6.96 25.09
N LEU A 307 -30.10 -6.64 24.37
CA LEU A 307 -31.47 -6.74 24.88
C LEU A 307 -32.19 -8.03 24.46
N ASP A 308 -31.79 -8.63 23.35
CA ASP A 308 -32.46 -9.74 22.66
C ASP A 308 -31.51 -10.91 22.32
N CYS A 309 -30.32 -10.94 22.94
CA CYS A 309 -29.39 -12.05 22.81
C CYS A 309 -29.98 -13.35 23.40
N PRO A 310 -29.77 -14.51 22.75
CA PRO A 310 -30.14 -15.79 23.33
C PRO A 310 -29.39 -15.97 24.64
N VAL A 311 -30.10 -16.42 25.67
CA VAL A 311 -29.49 -16.80 26.93
C VAL A 311 -28.63 -18.03 26.65
N VAL A 312 -27.31 -17.85 26.63
CA VAL A 312 -26.38 -18.96 26.66
C VAL A 312 -26.45 -19.52 28.07
N GLU A 313 -27.15 -20.63 28.27
CA GLU A 313 -26.93 -21.43 29.47
C GLU A 313 -25.51 -21.99 29.34
N GLU A 314 -24.60 -21.50 30.18
CA GLU A 314 -23.28 -22.10 30.34
C GLU A 314 -23.50 -23.55 30.78
N SER A 315 -23.42 -24.50 29.84
CA SER A 315 -23.18 -25.89 30.19
C SER A 315 -21.86 -25.91 30.94
N LYS A 316 -21.93 -26.22 32.23
CA LYS A 316 -20.77 -26.67 33.00
C LYS A 316 -20.33 -27.99 32.40
N ASP A 317 -19.64 -27.94 31.27
CA ASP A 317 -19.03 -29.13 30.71
C ASP A 317 -17.87 -29.54 31.62
N ASP A 318 -18.00 -30.79 32.06
CA ASP A 318 -17.20 -31.43 33.08
C ASP A 318 -15.71 -31.36 32.76
N ILE A 319 -14.93 -30.87 33.73
CA ILE A 319 -13.49 -31.07 33.75
C ILE A 319 -13.26 -32.54 34.07
N GLU A 320 -13.18 -33.38 33.03
CA GLU A 320 -12.59 -34.71 33.13
C GLU A 320 -11.11 -34.55 33.50
N LYS A 321 -10.82 -34.79 34.78
CA LYS A 321 -9.46 -34.95 35.31
C LYS A 321 -8.97 -36.34 34.93
N ASP A 322 -8.28 -36.45 33.80
CA ASP A 322 -7.42 -37.61 33.56
C ASP A 322 -6.06 -37.39 34.22
N GLU A 323 -5.91 -38.02 35.39
CA GLU A 323 -4.63 -38.26 36.04
C GLU A 323 -3.75 -39.16 35.15
N ILE A 324 -2.63 -38.63 34.65
CA ILE A 324 -1.51 -39.46 34.21
C ILE A 324 -0.30 -39.20 35.10
N ASN A 325 0.03 -40.28 35.80
CA ASN A 325 1.05 -40.52 36.80
C ASN A 325 2.47 -40.19 36.32
N SER A 326 3.22 -39.43 37.13
CA SER A 326 4.68 -39.25 36.97
C SER A 326 5.44 -40.50 37.41
N PRO A 327 6.67 -40.71 36.86
CA PRO A 327 7.75 -41.15 37.71
C PRO A 327 8.94 -40.16 37.69
N SER A 328 9.38 -39.84 38.90
CA SER A 328 10.67 -39.26 39.33
C SER A 328 11.89 -39.84 38.57
N ARG A 329 13.08 -39.23 38.44
CA ARG A 329 13.91 -38.44 39.37
C ARG A 329 15.22 -38.02 38.65
N SER A 330 15.89 -37.02 39.24
CA SER A 330 17.32 -36.66 39.22
C SER A 330 17.82 -35.54 38.29
N THR A 331 18.36 -34.55 38.99
CA THR A 331 19.16 -33.37 38.66
C THR A 331 20.43 -33.68 37.87
N ASP A 332 20.84 -32.77 36.98
CA ASP A 332 22.09 -32.00 37.10
C ASP A 332 22.26 -31.03 35.89
N ASP A 333 22.33 -29.74 36.24
CA ASP A 333 23.35 -28.74 35.87
C ASP A 333 23.48 -28.13 34.46
N ASN A 334 23.50 -26.78 34.50
CA ASN A 334 24.17 -25.76 33.66
C ASN A 334 23.33 -25.12 32.53
N GLU A 335 22.78 -23.91 32.78
CA GLU A 335 23.31 -22.57 32.40
C GLU A 335 22.96 -22.28 30.92
N TRP A 336 22.23 -21.21 30.55
CA TRP A 336 22.67 -19.82 30.43
C TRP A 336 21.53 -18.79 30.57
N LYS A 337 21.94 -17.61 31.03
CA LYS A 337 21.20 -16.43 31.51
C LYS A 337 20.61 -15.56 30.38
N TYR A 338 19.50 -14.89 30.68
CA TYR A 338 19.14 -13.60 30.07
C TYR A 338 19.26 -12.52 31.16
N GLU A 339 19.98 -11.44 30.83
CA GLU A 339 20.16 -10.26 31.67
C GLU A 339 18.94 -9.33 31.50
N ASP A 340 18.23 -9.12 32.60
CA ASP A 340 17.31 -8.00 32.80
C ASP A 340 18.10 -6.87 33.48
N ASP A 341 18.11 -5.68 32.88
CA ASP A 341 18.47 -4.45 33.56
C ASP A 341 17.19 -3.63 33.76
N GLU A 342 16.62 -3.74 34.96
CA GLU A 342 15.78 -2.71 35.57
C GLU A 342 16.68 -1.62 36.15
N ASP A 343 16.30 -0.36 35.99
CA ASP A 343 16.53 0.65 37.03
C ASP A 343 15.28 1.54 37.14
N GLU A 344 14.69 1.45 38.32
CA GLU A 344 13.52 2.15 38.84
C GLU A 344 14.01 3.35 39.67
N GLU A 345 13.43 4.56 39.52
CA GLU A 345 13.24 5.44 40.68
C GLU A 345 12.14 6.50 40.52
N ASN A 346 11.61 6.90 41.68
CA ASN A 346 10.26 7.32 42.00
C ASN A 346 9.97 8.84 41.91
N LYS A 347 8.70 9.14 41.56
CA LYS A 347 7.77 10.18 42.08
C LYS A 347 8.29 11.56 42.54
N THR A 348 7.64 12.61 42.02
CA THR A 348 6.77 13.49 42.85
C THR A 348 5.80 14.32 42.01
N SER A 349 4.60 14.54 42.57
CA SER A 349 3.48 15.30 42.01
C SER A 349 3.51 16.73 42.56
N GLU A 350 3.53 17.75 41.72
CA GLU A 350 3.06 19.11 42.08
C GLU A 350 2.33 19.78 40.91
N THR A 351 1.14 20.28 41.21
CA THR A 351 0.26 21.11 40.37
C THR A 351 0.87 22.50 40.19
N THR A 352 1.02 22.99 38.96
CA THR A 352 1.00 24.44 38.67
C THR A 352 0.53 24.72 37.24
N THR A 353 -0.59 25.41 37.11
CA THR A 353 -1.09 26.08 35.90
C THR A 353 -0.08 27.08 35.35
N ILE A 354 0.30 26.96 34.07
CA ILE A 354 0.87 28.07 33.30
C ILE A 354 0.23 28.10 31.91
N LYS A 355 -0.50 29.19 31.62
CA LYS A 355 -0.93 29.59 30.27
C LYS A 355 0.30 30.04 29.49
N THR A 356 0.45 29.60 28.24
CA THR A 356 1.24 30.36 27.27
C THR A 356 0.63 30.24 25.89
N SER A 357 0.09 31.37 25.41
CA SER A 357 -0.26 31.63 24.02
C SER A 357 1.02 31.85 23.22
N ILE A 358 1.20 31.14 22.12
CA ILE A 358 2.24 31.42 21.13
C ILE A 358 1.57 32.14 19.96
N ASP A 359 1.90 33.42 19.83
CA ASP A 359 1.57 34.28 18.69
C ASP A 359 2.69 34.14 17.65
N LEU A 360 2.35 33.81 16.42
CA LEU A 360 3.30 33.73 15.29
C LEU A 360 2.99 34.87 14.34
N GLY A 361 3.69 36.00 14.55
CA GLY A 361 3.77 37.08 13.57
C GLY A 361 4.60 36.68 12.33
N PRO A 362 4.42 37.36 11.19
CA PRO A 362 5.07 37.02 9.93
C PRO A 362 6.57 37.39 9.95
N ILE A 363 7.41 36.51 9.39
CA ILE A 363 8.84 36.74 9.19
C ILE A 363 9.04 37.38 7.81
N GLU A 364 9.47 38.64 7.77
CA GLU A 364 10.08 39.27 6.59
C GLU A 364 11.54 38.80 6.46
N ILE A 365 11.95 38.47 5.23
CA ILE A 365 13.34 38.15 4.89
C ILE A 365 13.86 39.31 4.03
N GLU A 366 14.79 40.09 4.58
CA GLU A 366 15.57 41.09 3.84
C GLU A 366 16.51 40.40 2.84
N THR A 367 16.45 40.83 1.57
CA THR A 367 17.49 40.54 0.58
C THR A 367 18.41 41.75 0.46
N GLU A 368 19.64 41.63 0.95
CA GLU A 368 20.74 42.53 0.54
C GLU A 368 21.40 41.99 -0.73
N GLU A 369 21.41 42.82 -1.77
CA GLU A 369 22.18 42.66 -3.00
C GLU A 369 23.68 42.87 -2.76
N SER A 370 24.55 42.19 -3.52
CA SER A 370 25.74 42.86 -4.09
C SER A 370 26.45 42.04 -5.18
N PHE A 371 26.57 42.72 -6.34
CA PHE A 371 27.48 42.61 -7.50
C PHE A 371 27.36 41.45 -8.50
#